data_AF-A0A936LBU0-F1
#
_entry.id   AF-A0A936LBU0-F1
#
_cell.length_a   1.000
_cell.length_b   1.000
_cell.length_c   1.000
_cell.angle_alpha   90.00
_cell.angle_beta   90.00
_cell.angle_gamma   90.00
#
_symmetry.space_group_name_H-M   'P 1'
#
loop_
_entity.id
_entity.type
_entity.pdbx_description
1 polymer ?
#
loop_
_entity_poly.entity_id
_entity_poly.type
_entity_poly.pdbx_seq_one_letter_code
_entity_poly.pdbx_strand_id
1 'polypeptide(L)'
;MKRNPAHEHLPPQRVVFSQRVQDTMRHRSDVLAIRTGTTCFDMIEHMAATKASCALVVDASGRPAGIITEQDIARRIAYRVPGETPVETVMTSPVVTIGRREYLYHAIAWMRRHNLRHLPVTDRTGRVAGVLYLHDALAMASQGLMHQIDLLTQEGTIEGLKQVRSAEIELAEQLFAENLPAPDIQQLLTQINNDLYRRLGETHLRQMENEGWGTLPVKATTIVMGSGGRGENYLFPDQDNGFIIEAYPDSEHNRIDTFFLELAERLCRDLNAIGIPYCNGYCMAINPLWRKTLPQWIDQITLWGRKSNFVAIRLADIFFDFQPVWGNTDLAAELRQRVTEMVRNNHFFLKQMFQDQADHNVALGFFGGFMTEREKREFRGQVNLKYTGTIPLVEGVRLLALREGVESTSTLERIRHLHDEGALSINEQEDLTSAFHLITDILLRKQITDFNAGKRVNYYVNPKSLVKRDRLMLLDSLKAIDGFRKRVRLEFTADVF
;
A
#
# COMPACT_ATOMS: atom_id res chain seq x y z
N MET A 1 23.50 -38.19 41.83
CA MET A 1 24.13 -37.20 40.92
C MET A 1 23.21 -37.05 39.71
N LYS A 2 22.55 -35.90 39.58
CA LYS A 2 21.42 -35.67 38.65
C LYS A 2 21.93 -35.52 37.21
N ARG A 3 21.28 -36.19 36.26
CA ARG A 3 21.41 -35.98 34.81
C ARG A 3 20.74 -34.65 34.45
N ASN A 4 21.47 -33.79 33.74
CA ASN A 4 20.98 -32.54 33.16
C ASN A 4 20.46 -32.86 31.74
N PRO A 5 19.20 -32.52 31.37
CA PRO A 5 18.74 -32.72 30.00
C PRO A 5 19.27 -31.58 29.12
N ALA A 6 19.83 -31.96 27.97
CA ALA A 6 20.25 -31.02 26.94
C ALA A 6 19.04 -30.24 26.42
N HIS A 7 19.09 -28.91 26.51
CA HIS A 7 18.26 -28.04 25.70
C HIS A 7 18.78 -28.10 24.27
N GLU A 8 18.12 -28.90 23.44
CA GLU A 8 18.34 -28.96 22.00
C GLU A 8 17.82 -27.63 21.40
N HIS A 9 18.73 -26.74 21.00
CA HIS A 9 18.38 -25.55 20.22
C HIS A 9 17.87 -26.00 18.84
N LEU A 10 16.54 -25.95 18.65
CA LEU A 10 15.92 -26.13 17.34
C LEU A 10 16.41 -25.03 16.37
N PRO A 11 16.69 -25.36 15.10
CA PRO A 11 17.11 -24.37 14.11
C PRO A 11 16.00 -23.31 13.85
N PRO A 12 16.37 -22.08 13.46
CA PRO A 12 15.46 -20.93 13.34
C PRO A 12 14.28 -21.14 12.36
N GLN A 13 14.38 -22.10 11.43
CA GLN A 13 13.36 -22.40 10.41
C GLN A 13 12.04 -23.02 10.94
N ARG A 14 11.94 -23.40 12.23
CA ARG A 14 10.72 -24.03 12.79
C ARG A 14 9.85 -23.12 13.67
N VAL A 15 10.26 -21.87 13.87
CA VAL A 15 9.68 -21.01 14.90
C VAL A 15 8.23 -20.62 14.57
N VAL A 16 7.95 -20.16 13.35
CA VAL A 16 6.61 -19.74 12.88
C VAL A 16 5.56 -20.86 12.96
N PHE A 17 5.94 -22.09 12.63
CA PHE A 17 5.04 -23.27 12.65
C PHE A 17 4.80 -23.83 14.06
N SER A 18 5.53 -23.34 15.07
CA SER A 18 5.42 -23.79 16.46
C SER A 18 4.82 -22.73 17.40
N GLN A 19 4.90 -21.45 17.02
CA GLN A 19 4.39 -20.33 17.80
C GLN A 19 2.87 -20.22 17.77
N ARG A 20 2.33 -19.76 18.89
CA ARG A 20 0.90 -19.49 19.05
C ARG A 20 0.65 -17.99 19.09
N VAL A 21 -0.57 -17.60 18.73
CA VAL A 21 -1.03 -16.20 18.76
C VAL A 21 -0.74 -15.53 20.11
N GLN A 22 -0.94 -16.24 21.21
CA GLN A 22 -0.68 -15.72 22.57
C GLN A 22 0.78 -15.33 22.84
N ASP A 23 1.73 -15.81 22.04
CA ASP A 23 3.16 -15.54 22.22
C ASP A 23 3.55 -14.19 21.58
N THR A 24 2.62 -13.57 20.82
CA THR A 24 2.86 -12.33 20.06
C THR A 24 1.80 -11.27 20.26
N MET A 25 0.56 -11.66 20.59
CA MET A 25 -0.53 -10.70 20.78
C MET A 25 -0.21 -9.69 21.89
N ARG A 26 -0.75 -8.47 21.75
CA ARG A 26 -0.83 -7.56 22.89
C ARG A 26 -1.90 -8.05 23.84
N HIS A 27 -1.58 -8.14 25.12
CA HIS A 27 -2.50 -8.67 26.13
C HIS A 27 -3.64 -7.69 26.41
N ARG A 28 -4.73 -8.20 26.98
CA ARG A 28 -5.91 -7.41 27.34
C ARG A 28 -5.61 -6.16 28.18
N SER A 29 -4.54 -6.15 28.98
CA SER A 29 -4.08 -4.98 29.75
C SER A 29 -3.59 -3.83 28.87
N ASP A 30 -3.09 -4.14 27.68
CA ASP A 30 -2.38 -3.21 26.79
C ASP A 30 -3.22 -2.84 25.56
N VAL A 31 -4.45 -3.35 25.50
CA VAL A 31 -5.42 -3.09 24.44
C VAL A 31 -6.55 -2.24 25.01
N LEU A 32 -6.85 -1.15 24.32
CA LEU A 32 -8.06 -0.39 24.59
C LEU A 32 -9.29 -1.23 24.21
N ALA A 33 -10.03 -1.68 25.22
CA ALA A 33 -11.31 -2.31 25.01
C ALA A 33 -12.39 -1.62 25.83
N ILE A 34 -13.47 -1.30 25.13
CA ILE A 34 -14.60 -0.48 25.58
C ILE A 34 -15.88 -1.31 25.51
N ARG A 35 -16.93 -0.89 26.21
CA ARG A 35 -18.20 -1.64 26.24
C ARG A 35 -19.15 -1.16 25.14
N THR A 36 -20.07 -2.02 24.74
CA THR A 36 -21.29 -1.58 24.06
C THR A 36 -21.99 -0.49 24.88
N GLY A 37 -22.50 0.55 24.23
CA GLY A 37 -23.05 1.74 24.84
C GLY A 37 -22.03 2.84 25.17
N THR A 38 -20.72 2.58 25.03
CA THR A 38 -19.72 3.66 25.02
C THR A 38 -19.98 4.58 23.83
N THR A 39 -19.90 5.89 24.04
CA THR A 39 -20.12 6.85 22.96
C THR A 39 -18.90 6.93 22.05
N CYS A 40 -19.11 7.32 20.78
CA CYS A 40 -18.03 7.61 19.84
C CYS A 40 -17.06 8.65 20.42
N PHE A 41 -17.57 9.68 21.10
CA PHE A 41 -16.77 10.71 21.75
C PHE A 41 -15.82 10.11 22.80
N ASP A 42 -16.36 9.36 23.76
CA ASP A 42 -15.56 8.75 24.84
C ASP A 42 -14.53 7.75 24.29
N MET A 43 -14.90 6.98 23.26
CA MET A 43 -13.97 6.08 22.59
C MET A 43 -12.80 6.86 21.95
N ILE A 44 -13.08 7.94 21.20
CA ILE A 44 -12.04 8.74 20.54
C ILE A 44 -11.09 9.33 21.59
N GLU A 45 -11.62 9.89 22.69
CA GLU A 45 -10.79 10.40 23.79
C GLU A 45 -9.90 9.31 24.39
N HIS A 46 -10.44 8.13 24.65
CA HIS A 46 -9.65 7.02 25.16
C HIS A 46 -8.58 6.54 24.16
N MET A 47 -8.90 6.48 22.87
CA MET A 47 -7.94 6.13 21.81
C MET A 47 -6.80 7.13 21.75
N ALA A 48 -7.11 8.43 21.80
CA ALA A 48 -6.11 9.50 21.78
C ALA A 48 -5.21 9.46 23.03
N ALA A 49 -5.81 9.31 24.21
CA ALA A 49 -5.07 9.27 25.48
C ALA A 49 -4.14 8.07 25.58
N THR A 50 -4.55 6.92 25.05
CA THR A 50 -3.76 5.67 25.09
C THR A 50 -2.89 5.46 23.84
N LYS A 51 -2.98 6.35 22.85
CA LYS A 51 -2.35 6.22 21.52
C LYS A 51 -2.67 4.87 20.87
N ALA A 52 -3.90 4.37 21.08
CA ALA A 52 -4.34 3.09 20.55
C ALA A 52 -4.83 3.24 19.11
N SER A 53 -4.29 2.41 18.19
CA SER A 53 -4.69 2.41 16.77
C SER A 53 -6.01 1.68 16.49
N CYS A 54 -6.58 1.02 17.50
CA CYS A 54 -7.92 0.44 17.46
C CYS A 54 -8.54 0.36 18.85
N ALA A 55 -9.87 0.45 18.93
CA ALA A 55 -10.67 0.12 20.09
C ALA A 55 -11.44 -1.18 19.84
N LEU A 56 -11.33 -2.13 20.78
CA LEU A 56 -12.10 -3.36 20.74
C LEU A 56 -13.40 -3.19 21.54
N VAL A 57 -14.54 -3.35 20.89
CA VAL A 57 -15.85 -3.26 21.54
C VAL A 57 -16.21 -4.62 22.12
N VAL A 58 -16.56 -4.67 23.40
CA VAL A 58 -16.95 -5.88 24.11
C VAL A 58 -18.35 -5.81 24.70
N ASP A 59 -19.03 -6.94 24.74
CA ASP A 59 -20.32 -7.08 25.41
C ASP A 59 -20.19 -7.11 26.95
N ALA A 60 -21.33 -7.18 27.65
CA ALA A 60 -21.39 -7.27 29.12
C ALA A 60 -20.66 -8.50 29.69
N SER A 61 -20.48 -9.56 28.89
CA SER A 61 -19.79 -10.78 29.28
C SER A 61 -18.29 -10.77 28.95
N GLY A 62 -17.79 -9.69 28.34
CA GLY A 62 -16.39 -9.50 27.95
C GLY A 62 -16.02 -10.17 26.63
N ARG A 63 -17.01 -10.54 25.80
CA ARG A 63 -16.80 -11.13 24.47
C ARG A 63 -16.71 -10.03 23.41
N PRO A 64 -15.95 -10.24 22.32
CA PRO A 64 -15.81 -9.25 21.28
C PRO A 64 -17.14 -9.06 20.53
N ALA A 65 -17.64 -7.82 20.51
CA ALA A 65 -18.85 -7.40 19.81
C ALA A 65 -18.52 -6.72 18.47
N GLY A 66 -17.39 -6.02 18.40
CA GLY A 66 -16.90 -5.39 17.19
C GLY A 66 -15.52 -4.76 17.39
N ILE A 67 -14.97 -4.16 16.33
CA ILE A 67 -13.72 -3.40 16.36
C ILE A 67 -13.89 -2.07 15.63
N ILE A 68 -13.24 -1.04 16.13
CA ILE A 68 -13.13 0.26 15.48
C ILE A 68 -11.65 0.60 15.37
N THR A 69 -11.19 0.92 14.17
CA THR A 69 -9.84 1.41 13.91
C THR A 69 -9.82 2.92 13.71
N GLU A 70 -8.64 3.53 13.73
CA GLU A 70 -8.47 4.94 13.31
C GLU A 70 -9.07 5.20 11.92
N GLN A 71 -8.98 4.23 11.01
CA GLN A 71 -9.55 4.32 9.67
C GLN A 71 -11.07 4.28 9.69
N ASP A 72 -11.69 3.53 10.61
CA ASP A 72 -13.15 3.53 10.79
C ASP A 72 -13.63 4.84 11.41
N ILE A 73 -12.87 5.44 12.33
CA ILE A 73 -13.18 6.78 12.86
C ILE A 73 -13.27 7.78 11.71
N ALA A 74 -12.24 7.83 10.87
CA ALA A 74 -12.22 8.73 9.72
C ALA A 74 -13.34 8.45 8.71
N ARG A 75 -13.63 7.17 8.43
CA ARG A 75 -14.58 6.79 7.37
C ARG A 75 -16.04 6.84 7.80
N ARG A 76 -16.35 6.56 9.06
CA ARG A 76 -17.72 6.28 9.54
C ARG A 76 -18.17 7.21 10.66
N ILE A 77 -17.24 7.80 11.42
CA ILE A 77 -17.58 8.53 12.65
C ILE A 77 -17.41 10.03 12.46
N ALA A 78 -16.19 10.47 12.13
CA ALA A 78 -15.83 11.87 12.02
C ALA A 78 -16.79 12.61 11.08
N TYR A 79 -17.55 13.56 11.64
CA TYR A 79 -18.55 14.39 10.95
C TYR A 79 -19.73 13.65 10.30
N ARG A 80 -19.88 12.34 10.55
CA ARG A 80 -20.96 11.52 9.98
C ARG A 80 -22.01 11.12 11.02
N VAL A 81 -21.61 11.01 12.28
CA VAL A 81 -22.52 10.69 13.40
C VAL A 81 -22.25 11.64 14.58
N PRO A 82 -23.28 11.95 15.40
CA PRO A 82 -23.09 12.66 16.66
C PRO A 82 -22.08 11.95 17.57
N GLY A 83 -21.35 12.69 18.39
CA GLY A 83 -20.36 12.11 19.32
C GLY A 83 -20.99 11.16 20.34
N GLU A 84 -22.24 11.41 20.70
CA GLU A 84 -23.07 10.63 21.62
C GLU A 84 -23.54 9.29 21.01
N THR A 85 -23.29 9.08 19.71
CA THR A 85 -23.66 7.85 19.02
C THR A 85 -22.95 6.65 19.67
N PRO A 86 -23.68 5.57 20.01
CA PRO A 86 -23.06 4.38 20.56
C PRO A 86 -22.12 3.69 19.55
N VAL A 87 -20.95 3.27 20.02
CA VAL A 87 -19.90 2.66 19.17
C VAL A 87 -20.38 1.42 18.41
N GLU A 88 -21.36 0.68 18.93
CA GLU A 88 -21.92 -0.50 18.28
C GLU A 88 -22.63 -0.22 16.95
N THR A 89 -23.01 1.04 16.70
CA THR A 89 -23.67 1.43 15.45
C THR A 89 -22.69 1.69 14.30
N VAL A 90 -21.40 1.87 14.62
CA VAL A 90 -20.35 2.26 13.66
C VAL A 90 -19.18 1.28 13.60
N MET A 91 -19.09 0.36 14.57
CA MET A 91 -18.08 -0.69 14.61
C MET A 91 -18.19 -1.66 13.44
N THR A 92 -17.06 -2.26 13.07
CA THR A 92 -17.08 -3.44 12.21
C THR A 92 -17.57 -4.63 13.02
N SER A 93 -18.72 -5.19 12.61
CA SER A 93 -19.37 -6.35 13.23
C SER A 93 -20.05 -7.22 12.16
N PRO A 94 -20.07 -8.56 12.29
CA PRO A 94 -19.40 -9.35 13.32
C PRO A 94 -17.88 -9.25 13.18
N VAL A 95 -17.18 -9.08 14.30
CA VAL A 95 -15.73 -9.00 14.25
C VAL A 95 -15.12 -10.38 14.11
N VAL A 96 -14.15 -10.45 13.22
CA VAL A 96 -13.36 -11.63 12.91
C VAL A 96 -12.36 -11.86 14.05
N THR A 97 -12.35 -13.05 14.66
CA THR A 97 -11.52 -13.34 15.85
C THR A 97 -10.72 -14.62 15.73
N ILE A 98 -9.57 -14.71 16.39
CA ILE A 98 -8.77 -15.93 16.46
C ILE A 98 -8.57 -16.41 17.90
N GLY A 99 -8.47 -17.72 18.10
CA GLY A 99 -8.15 -18.27 19.41
C GLY A 99 -6.70 -18.01 19.82
N ARG A 100 -6.45 -17.62 21.08
CA ARG A 100 -5.08 -17.35 21.59
C ARG A 100 -4.11 -18.53 21.47
N ARG A 101 -4.64 -19.76 21.35
CA ARG A 101 -3.84 -20.98 21.19
C ARG A 101 -3.65 -21.39 19.74
N GLU A 102 -4.24 -20.70 18.78
CA GLU A 102 -4.02 -21.00 17.37
C GLU A 102 -2.58 -20.65 16.95
N TYR A 103 -2.14 -21.25 15.85
CA TYR A 103 -0.80 -21.02 15.34
C TYR A 103 -0.68 -19.62 14.71
N LEU A 104 0.47 -18.99 14.92
CA LEU A 104 0.72 -17.63 14.45
C LEU A 104 0.66 -17.54 12.91
N TYR A 105 1.16 -18.55 12.19
CA TYR A 105 1.12 -18.57 10.73
C TYR A 105 -0.31 -18.61 10.16
N HIS A 106 -1.25 -19.30 10.83
CA HIS A 106 -2.66 -19.26 10.48
C HIS A 106 -3.22 -17.85 10.66
N ALA A 107 -2.85 -17.18 11.76
CA ALA A 107 -3.26 -15.82 12.02
C ALA A 107 -2.76 -14.86 10.95
N ILE A 108 -1.47 -14.93 10.59
CA ILE A 108 -0.86 -14.09 9.54
C ILE A 108 -1.54 -14.33 8.19
N ALA A 109 -1.67 -15.60 7.78
CA ALA A 109 -2.32 -15.94 6.51
C ALA A 109 -3.78 -15.46 6.46
N TRP A 110 -4.49 -15.58 7.59
CA TRP A 110 -5.88 -15.15 7.68
C TRP A 110 -6.04 -13.63 7.67
N MET A 111 -5.18 -12.91 8.40
CA MET A 111 -5.13 -11.45 8.39
C MET A 111 -4.81 -10.92 7.00
N ARG A 112 -3.84 -11.50 6.30
CA ARG A 112 -3.50 -11.14 4.91
C ARG A 112 -4.66 -11.38 3.96
N ARG A 113 -5.26 -12.57 3.99
CA ARG A 113 -6.40 -12.94 3.13
C ARG A 113 -7.60 -12.00 3.27
N HIS A 114 -7.82 -11.46 4.47
CA HIS A 114 -8.96 -10.59 4.77
C HIS A 114 -8.55 -9.11 4.90
N ASN A 115 -7.32 -8.76 4.49
CA ASN A 115 -6.75 -7.41 4.59
C ASN A 115 -6.90 -6.77 5.98
N LEU A 116 -6.73 -7.57 7.04
CA LEU A 116 -6.84 -7.16 8.43
C LEU A 116 -5.47 -6.76 8.99
N ARG A 117 -5.41 -5.62 9.65
CA ARG A 117 -4.21 -5.17 10.40
C ARG A 117 -4.27 -5.53 11.88
N HIS A 118 -5.49 -5.71 12.38
CA HIS A 118 -5.79 -6.00 13.78
C HIS A 118 -6.70 -7.21 13.82
N LEU A 119 -6.36 -8.18 14.66
CA LEU A 119 -7.15 -9.38 14.82
C LEU A 119 -7.41 -9.64 16.30
N PRO A 120 -8.65 -9.41 16.76
CA PRO A 120 -9.02 -9.70 18.15
C PRO A 120 -8.78 -11.17 18.50
N VAL A 121 -8.19 -11.37 19.66
CA VAL A 121 -7.81 -12.68 20.16
C VAL A 121 -8.71 -13.08 21.30
N THR A 122 -9.27 -14.29 21.25
CA THR A 122 -10.17 -14.81 22.28
C THR A 122 -9.55 -15.94 23.11
N ASP A 123 -9.99 -16.06 24.36
CA ASP A 123 -9.73 -17.23 25.20
C ASP A 123 -10.74 -18.35 24.95
N ARG A 124 -10.61 -19.46 25.70
CA ARG A 124 -11.49 -20.63 25.56
C ARG A 124 -12.95 -20.38 25.94
N THR A 125 -13.23 -19.32 26.69
CA THR A 125 -14.59 -18.91 27.07
C THR A 125 -15.22 -17.99 26.02
N GLY A 126 -14.44 -17.59 25.00
CA GLY A 126 -14.82 -16.63 23.97
C GLY A 126 -14.64 -15.17 24.41
N ARG A 127 -14.02 -14.93 25.57
CA ARG A 127 -13.71 -13.57 26.04
C ARG A 127 -12.46 -13.03 25.38
N VAL A 128 -12.35 -11.72 25.29
CA VAL A 128 -11.15 -11.06 24.75
C VAL A 128 -9.93 -11.37 25.63
N ALA A 129 -8.91 -11.93 25.00
CA ALA A 129 -7.59 -12.15 25.58
C ALA A 129 -6.56 -11.08 25.18
N GLY A 130 -6.77 -10.41 24.04
CA GLY A 130 -5.85 -9.45 23.47
C GLY A 130 -6.18 -9.08 22.02
N VAL A 131 -5.22 -8.46 21.32
CA VAL A 131 -5.27 -8.18 19.88
C VAL A 131 -3.93 -8.56 19.26
N LEU A 132 -3.97 -9.30 18.16
CA LEU A 132 -2.80 -9.55 17.34
C LEU A 132 -2.70 -8.48 16.26
N TYR A 133 -1.55 -7.82 16.18
CA TYR A 133 -1.26 -6.86 15.12
C TYR A 133 -0.45 -7.56 14.04
N LEU A 134 -0.74 -7.26 12.77
CA LEU A 134 -0.08 -7.93 11.65
C LEU A 134 1.44 -7.68 11.67
N HIS A 135 1.88 -6.47 12.02
CA HIS A 135 3.30 -6.16 12.13
C HIS A 135 3.98 -6.93 13.26
N ASP A 136 3.36 -7.03 14.43
CA ASP A 136 3.88 -7.82 15.57
C ASP A 136 3.98 -9.31 15.17
N ALA A 137 2.96 -9.83 14.47
CA ALA A 137 2.93 -11.19 13.97
C ALA A 137 4.05 -11.48 12.96
N LEU A 138 4.29 -10.57 12.02
CA LEU A 138 5.37 -10.69 11.02
C LEU A 138 6.75 -10.53 11.66
N ALA A 139 6.90 -9.58 12.60
CA ALA A 139 8.16 -9.36 13.30
C ALA A 139 8.57 -10.58 14.16
N MET A 140 7.59 -11.24 14.78
CA MET A 140 7.82 -12.49 15.48
C MET A 140 8.13 -13.64 14.53
N ALA A 141 7.58 -13.61 13.31
CA ALA A 141 7.83 -14.66 12.32
C ALA A 141 9.27 -14.64 11.79
N SER A 142 9.84 -13.45 11.59
CA SER A 142 11.18 -13.27 11.00
C SER A 142 12.27 -12.94 12.05
N GLN A 143 12.26 -13.60 13.21
CA GLN A 143 13.05 -13.24 14.42
C GLN A 143 14.46 -12.70 14.12
N GLY A 144 14.62 -11.38 14.20
CA GLY A 144 15.91 -10.68 14.06
C GLY A 144 15.81 -9.41 13.20
N LEU A 145 15.24 -9.51 12.00
CA LEU A 145 15.38 -8.46 10.99
C LEU A 145 14.43 -7.28 11.19
N MET A 146 13.18 -7.51 11.59
CA MET A 146 12.26 -6.41 11.90
C MET A 146 12.66 -5.68 13.19
N HIS A 147 13.22 -6.38 14.19
CA HIS A 147 13.79 -5.72 15.37
C HIS A 147 15.04 -4.90 15.01
N GLN A 148 15.88 -5.40 14.11
CA GLN A 148 16.99 -4.61 13.56
C GLN A 148 16.49 -3.41 12.77
N ILE A 149 15.47 -3.57 11.91
CA ILE A 149 14.83 -2.43 11.24
C ILE A 149 14.27 -1.45 12.27
N ASP A 150 13.55 -1.89 13.31
CA ASP A 150 13.02 -1.03 14.37
C ASP A 150 14.12 -0.31 15.18
N LEU A 151 15.25 -0.97 15.45
CA LEU A 151 16.40 -0.36 16.13
C LEU A 151 17.15 0.63 15.23
N LEU A 152 17.41 0.24 13.97
CA LEU A 152 18.05 1.08 12.95
C LEU A 152 17.20 2.27 12.55
N THR A 153 15.88 2.13 12.71
CA THR A 153 14.93 3.18 12.40
C THR A 153 14.66 4.15 13.57
N GLN A 154 15.08 3.82 14.79
CA GLN A 154 15.04 4.76 15.93
C GLN A 154 16.15 5.82 15.84
N GLU A 155 17.28 5.49 15.23
CA GLU A 155 18.32 6.46 14.88
C GLU A 155 17.95 7.14 13.56
N GLY A 156 17.25 8.27 13.60
CA GLY A 156 16.82 9.05 12.42
C GLY A 156 17.97 9.67 11.60
N THR A 157 19.14 9.05 11.58
CA THR A 157 20.31 9.44 10.78
C THR A 157 20.20 8.85 9.37
N ILE A 158 20.74 9.55 8.36
CA ILE A 158 20.77 9.06 6.97
C ILE A 158 21.44 7.68 6.86
N GLU A 159 22.46 7.43 7.69
CA GLU A 159 23.19 6.18 7.69
C GLU A 159 22.39 5.02 8.27
N GLY A 160 21.61 5.25 9.34
CA GLY A 160 20.64 4.27 9.84
C GLY A 160 19.58 3.94 8.79
N LEU A 161 19.04 4.95 8.11
CA LEU A 161 18.03 4.75 7.06
C LEU A 161 18.56 4.00 5.83
N LYS A 162 19.84 4.17 5.46
CA LYS A 162 20.49 3.35 4.42
C LYS A 162 20.59 1.87 4.82
N GLN A 163 20.82 1.60 6.10
CA GLN A 163 20.89 0.22 6.61
C GLN A 163 19.51 -0.45 6.54
N VAL A 164 18.43 0.29 6.83
CA VAL A 164 17.05 -0.20 6.65
C VAL A 164 16.77 -0.59 5.20
N ARG A 165 17.16 0.26 4.25
CA ARG A 165 17.01 -0.03 2.80
C ARG A 165 17.82 -1.24 2.34
N SER A 166 18.97 -1.48 2.97
CA SER A 166 19.78 -2.69 2.70
C SER A 166 19.12 -3.95 3.27
N ALA A 167 18.55 -3.85 4.48
CA ALA A 167 17.83 -4.93 5.16
C ALA A 167 16.54 -5.36 4.45
N GLU A 168 15.90 -4.49 3.68
CA GLU A 168 14.69 -4.85 2.91
C GLU A 168 14.89 -6.02 1.94
N ILE A 169 16.10 -6.17 1.39
CA ILE A 169 16.40 -7.24 0.44
C ILE A 169 16.48 -8.57 1.19
N GLU A 170 17.24 -8.60 2.29
CA GLU A 170 17.32 -9.76 3.19
C GLU A 170 15.94 -10.14 3.72
N LEU A 171 15.08 -9.16 3.99
CA LEU A 171 13.70 -9.38 4.41
C LEU A 171 12.89 -10.07 3.31
N ALA A 172 12.95 -9.55 2.09
CA ALA A 172 12.23 -10.15 0.97
C ALA A 172 12.67 -11.61 0.74
N GLU A 173 13.97 -11.90 0.87
CA GLU A 173 14.52 -13.25 0.78
C GLU A 173 13.98 -14.19 1.86
N GLN A 174 14.02 -13.75 3.12
CA GLN A 174 13.52 -14.53 4.25
C GLN A 174 12.03 -14.84 4.09
N LEU A 175 11.23 -13.84 3.71
CA LEU A 175 9.79 -14.03 3.50
C LEU A 175 9.49 -14.97 2.33
N PHE A 176 10.31 -14.96 1.27
CA PHE A 176 10.19 -15.97 0.22
C PHE A 176 10.59 -17.36 0.68
N ALA A 177 11.63 -17.50 1.51
CA ALA A 177 12.03 -18.78 2.09
C ALA A 177 10.92 -19.35 3.00
N GLU A 178 10.12 -18.48 3.60
CA GLU A 178 8.92 -18.82 4.38
C GLU A 178 7.66 -19.05 3.52
N ASN A 179 7.78 -18.96 2.19
CA ASN A 179 6.68 -19.14 1.22
C ASN A 179 5.54 -18.12 1.37
N LEU A 180 5.84 -16.89 1.79
CA LEU A 180 4.84 -15.81 1.72
C LEU A 180 4.52 -15.46 0.25
N PRO A 181 3.25 -15.14 -0.06
CA PRO A 181 2.88 -14.63 -1.37
C PRO A 181 3.64 -13.35 -1.72
N ALA A 182 4.14 -13.25 -2.96
CA ALA A 182 4.92 -12.10 -3.40
C ALA A 182 4.20 -10.74 -3.26
N PRO A 183 2.88 -10.61 -3.52
CA PRO A 183 2.14 -9.37 -3.23
C PRO A 183 2.19 -8.93 -1.75
N ASP A 184 2.23 -9.88 -0.81
CA ASP A 184 2.29 -9.58 0.62
C ASP A 184 3.66 -9.03 1.03
N ILE A 185 4.72 -9.56 0.41
CA ILE A 185 6.09 -9.06 0.53
C ILE A 185 6.16 -7.64 -0.05
N GLN A 186 5.61 -7.44 -1.25
CA GLN A 186 5.53 -6.14 -1.93
C GLN A 186 4.85 -5.07 -1.06
N GLN A 187 3.74 -5.44 -0.41
CA GLN A 187 3.03 -4.56 0.50
C GLN A 187 3.87 -4.19 1.73
N LEU A 188 4.63 -5.16 2.28
CA LEU A 188 5.51 -4.90 3.43
C LEU A 188 6.66 -3.97 3.06
N LEU A 189 7.34 -4.23 1.94
CA LEU A 189 8.39 -3.36 1.40
C LEU A 189 7.86 -1.93 1.21
N THR A 190 6.65 -1.79 0.67
CA THR A 190 6.02 -0.48 0.51
C THR A 190 5.74 0.21 1.84
N GLN A 191 5.32 -0.54 2.86
CA GLN A 191 5.09 0.03 4.20
C GLN A 191 6.39 0.52 4.83
N ILE A 192 7.49 -0.22 4.69
CA ILE A 192 8.82 0.21 5.14
C ILE A 192 9.22 1.49 4.40
N ASN A 193 9.06 1.53 3.07
CA ASN A 193 9.34 2.73 2.30
C ASN A 193 8.52 3.94 2.77
N ASN A 194 7.21 3.78 2.95
CA ASN A 194 6.33 4.85 3.42
C ASN A 194 6.67 5.32 4.84
N ASP A 195 7.22 4.44 5.67
CA ASP A 195 7.74 4.78 7.00
C ASP A 195 9.01 5.64 6.92
N LEU A 196 9.87 5.41 5.93
CA LEU A 196 11.03 6.27 5.65
C LEU A 196 10.60 7.70 5.26
N TYR A 197 9.57 7.84 4.41
CA TYR A 197 8.98 9.16 4.10
C TYR A 197 8.55 9.91 5.35
N ARG A 198 7.87 9.21 6.27
CA ARG A 198 7.36 9.80 7.51
C ARG A 198 8.49 10.28 8.41
N ARG A 199 9.48 9.43 8.65
CA ARG A 199 10.62 9.78 9.51
C ARG A 199 11.44 10.93 8.95
N LEU A 200 11.74 10.92 7.65
CA LEU A 200 12.45 12.03 7.01
C LEU A 200 11.65 13.33 7.12
N GLY A 201 10.34 13.29 6.86
CA GLY A 201 9.47 14.45 7.03
C GLY A 201 9.50 15.03 8.44
N GLU A 202 9.35 14.18 9.46
CA GLU A 202 9.41 14.60 10.87
C GLU A 202 10.79 15.13 11.29
N THR A 203 11.86 14.51 10.80
CA THR A 203 13.23 14.94 11.07
C THR A 203 13.50 16.31 10.45
N HIS A 204 13.11 16.52 9.19
CA HIS A 204 13.31 17.80 8.51
C HIS A 204 12.48 18.92 9.11
N LEU A 205 11.25 18.66 9.55
CA LEU A 205 10.46 19.67 10.25
C LEU A 205 11.10 20.11 11.56
N ARG A 206 11.61 19.16 12.35
CA ARG A 206 12.36 19.48 13.58
C ARG A 206 13.63 20.27 13.29
N GLN A 207 14.36 19.94 12.23
CA GLN A 207 15.54 20.68 11.80
C GLN A 207 15.20 22.09 11.36
N MET A 208 14.18 22.25 10.50
CA MET A 208 13.71 23.55 10.01
C MET A 208 13.25 24.45 11.17
N GLU A 209 12.53 23.89 12.15
CA GLU A 209 12.13 24.62 13.35
C GLU A 209 13.34 25.14 14.13
N ASN A 210 14.36 24.30 14.36
CA ASN A 210 15.61 24.68 15.03
C ASN A 210 16.44 25.71 14.24
N GLU A 211 16.33 25.70 12.91
CA GLU A 211 16.97 26.66 12.00
C GLU A 211 16.21 27.99 11.89
N GLY A 212 15.06 28.13 12.56
CA GLY A 212 14.29 29.37 12.60
C GLY A 212 13.24 29.52 11.51
N TRP A 213 12.93 28.46 10.76
CA TRP A 213 11.80 28.46 9.81
C TRP A 213 10.43 28.48 10.51
N GLY A 214 10.40 28.12 11.80
CA GLY A 214 9.20 27.95 12.59
C GLY A 214 8.57 26.56 12.47
N THR A 215 7.41 26.38 13.09
CA THR A 215 6.62 25.15 12.99
C THR A 215 5.88 25.09 11.64
N LEU A 216 5.23 23.95 11.38
CA LEU A 216 4.41 23.76 10.19
C LEU A 216 3.37 24.91 10.05
N PRO A 217 3.39 25.72 8.97
CA PRO A 217 2.64 26.97 8.92
C PRO A 217 1.14 26.80 8.73
N VAL A 218 0.71 25.68 8.14
CA VAL A 218 -0.69 25.25 7.94
C VAL A 218 -0.72 23.72 7.90
N LYS A 219 -1.89 23.08 8.08
CA LYS A 219 -1.95 21.62 7.97
C LYS A 219 -1.53 21.18 6.57
N ALA A 220 -0.85 20.03 6.50
CA ALA A 220 -0.49 19.43 5.23
C ALA A 220 -0.35 17.92 5.39
N THR A 221 -0.33 17.20 4.27
CA THR A 221 0.00 15.79 4.21
C THR A 221 0.94 15.50 3.06
N THR A 222 1.94 14.66 3.33
CA THR A 222 2.74 14.02 2.29
C THR A 222 1.94 12.85 1.75
N ILE A 223 1.79 12.82 0.43
CA ILE A 223 1.25 11.67 -0.30
C ILE A 223 2.38 10.97 -1.05
N VAL A 224 2.26 9.65 -1.16
CA VAL A 224 2.98 8.85 -2.14
C VAL A 224 2.01 8.40 -3.22
N MET A 225 2.48 8.27 -4.45
CA MET A 225 1.67 8.00 -5.63
C MET A 225 2.17 6.74 -6.36
N GLY A 226 1.50 6.39 -7.45
CA GLY A 226 1.90 5.26 -8.28
C GLY A 226 2.06 3.97 -7.48
N SER A 227 3.18 3.27 -7.67
CA SER A 227 3.39 1.97 -7.00
C SER A 227 3.50 2.09 -5.48
N GLY A 228 4.04 3.20 -4.96
CA GLY A 228 4.10 3.44 -3.52
C GLY A 228 2.71 3.65 -2.92
N GLY A 229 1.82 4.32 -3.65
CA GLY A 229 0.45 4.56 -3.19
C GLY A 229 -0.50 3.37 -3.34
N ARG A 230 -0.17 2.38 -4.17
CA ARG A 230 -0.90 1.11 -4.25
C ARG A 230 -0.46 0.05 -3.23
N GLY A 231 0.68 0.23 -2.57
CA GLY A 231 1.27 -0.85 -1.77
C GLY A 231 2.06 -1.86 -2.61
N GLU A 232 2.61 -1.41 -3.74
CA GLU A 232 3.12 -2.25 -4.82
C GLU A 232 4.58 -1.93 -5.20
N ASN A 233 5.41 -1.50 -4.26
CA ASN A 233 6.85 -1.31 -4.49
C ASN A 233 7.59 -2.65 -4.65
N TYR A 234 8.45 -2.71 -5.66
CA TYR A 234 9.52 -3.70 -5.75
C TYR A 234 10.74 -3.23 -4.92
N LEU A 235 11.87 -3.95 -4.97
CA LEU A 235 13.05 -3.65 -4.13
C LEU A 235 13.67 -2.27 -4.38
N PHE A 236 13.55 -1.76 -5.62
CA PHE A 236 14.15 -0.49 -6.03
C PHE A 236 13.08 0.44 -6.63
N PRO A 237 12.18 0.99 -5.80
CA PRO A 237 11.20 1.97 -6.24
C PRO A 237 11.87 3.33 -6.45
N ASP A 238 11.28 4.16 -7.30
CA ASP A 238 11.57 5.59 -7.40
C ASP A 238 10.63 6.42 -6.51
N GLN A 239 10.93 7.71 -6.38
CA GLN A 239 10.14 8.63 -5.58
C GLN A 239 8.95 9.21 -6.37
N ASP A 240 7.75 8.73 -6.10
CA ASP A 240 6.51 9.38 -6.54
C ASP A 240 5.81 10.00 -5.33
N ASN A 241 5.96 11.30 -5.11
CA ASN A 241 5.45 11.99 -3.91
C ASN A 241 4.91 13.40 -4.19
N GLY A 242 4.13 13.91 -3.23
CA GLY A 242 3.56 15.26 -3.30
C GLY A 242 3.08 15.76 -1.93
N PHE A 243 2.66 17.02 -1.88
CA PHE A 243 1.99 17.62 -0.74
C PHE A 243 0.57 18.02 -1.09
N ILE A 244 -0.36 17.71 -0.18
CA ILE A 244 -1.67 18.34 -0.11
C ILE A 244 -1.64 19.30 1.07
N ILE A 245 -1.80 20.59 0.80
CA ILE A 245 -1.65 21.67 1.77
C ILE A 245 -3.05 22.25 2.08
N GLU A 246 -3.31 22.60 3.33
CA GLU A 246 -4.53 23.32 3.71
C GLU A 246 -4.60 24.67 2.98
N ALA A 247 -5.80 25.16 2.69
CA ALA A 247 -5.96 26.43 2.01
C ALA A 247 -5.46 27.59 2.90
N TYR A 248 -4.83 28.58 2.28
CA TYR A 248 -4.34 29.79 2.94
C TYR A 248 -4.52 31.02 2.03
N PRO A 249 -4.53 32.24 2.59
CA PRO A 249 -4.66 33.47 1.79
C PRO A 249 -3.49 33.65 0.82
N ASP A 250 -3.76 34.16 -0.38
CA ASP A 250 -2.74 34.42 -1.40
C ASP A 250 -1.59 35.33 -0.91
N SER A 251 -1.88 36.24 0.02
CA SER A 251 -0.87 37.11 0.64
C SER A 251 0.23 36.33 1.38
N GLU A 252 -0.07 35.12 1.86
CA GLU A 252 0.87 34.25 2.57
C GLU A 252 1.59 33.27 1.64
N HIS A 253 1.26 33.25 0.34
CA HIS A 253 1.74 32.24 -0.59
C HIS A 253 3.26 32.15 -0.64
N ASN A 254 3.96 33.27 -0.78
CA ASN A 254 5.42 33.27 -0.83
C ASN A 254 6.03 32.66 0.45
N ARG A 255 5.47 32.94 1.63
CA ARG A 255 6.00 32.41 2.90
C ARG A 255 5.71 30.91 3.04
N ILE A 256 4.47 30.51 2.82
CA ILE A 256 4.02 29.12 3.02
C ILE A 256 4.58 28.21 1.94
N ASP A 257 4.54 28.62 0.68
CA ASP A 257 5.11 27.84 -0.43
C ASP A 257 6.63 27.69 -0.25
N THR A 258 7.36 28.76 0.10
CA THR A 258 8.82 28.64 0.34
C THR A 258 9.14 27.64 1.46
N PHE A 259 8.36 27.62 2.54
CA PHE A 259 8.50 26.61 3.59
C PHE A 259 8.33 25.18 3.05
N PHE A 260 7.26 24.92 2.28
CA PHE A 260 7.02 23.59 1.72
C PHE A 260 8.00 23.21 0.60
N LEU A 261 8.57 24.18 -0.11
CA LEU A 261 9.62 23.94 -1.10
C LEU A 261 10.89 23.45 -0.40
N GLU A 262 11.33 24.14 0.64
CA GLU A 262 12.50 23.74 1.44
C GLU A 262 12.30 22.33 2.02
N LEU A 263 11.12 22.05 2.60
CA LEU A 263 10.80 20.72 3.10
C LEU A 263 10.83 19.66 1.99
N ALA A 264 10.30 19.97 0.80
CA ALA A 264 10.32 19.07 -0.35
C ALA A 264 11.75 18.78 -0.82
N GLU A 265 12.60 19.79 -0.91
CA GLU A 265 13.99 19.66 -1.36
C GLU A 265 14.79 18.77 -0.41
N ARG A 266 14.68 19.00 0.91
CA ARG A 266 15.32 18.16 1.93
C ARG A 266 14.84 16.71 1.86
N LEU A 267 13.53 16.53 1.83
CA LEU A 267 12.90 15.20 1.75
C LEU A 267 13.37 14.43 0.50
N CYS A 268 13.27 15.04 -0.69
CA CYS A 268 13.60 14.36 -1.94
C CYS A 268 15.11 14.07 -2.05
N ARG A 269 15.96 14.99 -1.57
CA ARG A 269 17.42 14.80 -1.51
C ARG A 269 17.79 13.61 -0.62
N ASP A 270 17.21 13.54 0.56
CA ASP A 270 17.60 12.55 1.55
C ASP A 270 16.98 11.17 1.23
N LEU A 271 15.78 11.13 0.65
CA LEU A 271 15.23 9.91 0.01
C LEU A 271 16.17 9.37 -1.07
N ASN A 272 16.71 10.24 -1.92
CA ASN A 272 17.68 9.85 -2.93
C ASN A 272 18.98 9.34 -2.30
N ALA A 273 19.46 9.99 -1.24
CA ALA A 273 20.66 9.59 -0.50
C ALA A 273 20.51 8.20 0.16
N ILE A 274 19.31 7.83 0.60
CA ILE A 274 19.03 6.50 1.20
C ILE A 274 18.70 5.42 0.17
N GLY A 275 18.69 5.75 -1.13
CA GLY A 275 18.53 4.76 -2.21
C GLY A 275 17.11 4.61 -2.75
N ILE A 276 16.25 5.60 -2.54
CA ILE A 276 14.99 5.78 -3.29
C ILE A 276 15.23 6.90 -4.30
N PRO A 277 15.64 6.62 -5.55
CA PRO A 277 16.09 7.64 -6.50
C PRO A 277 14.97 8.60 -6.93
N TYR A 278 15.38 9.79 -7.37
CA TYR A 278 14.48 10.75 -8.01
C TYR A 278 13.68 10.11 -9.15
N CYS A 279 12.39 10.44 -9.23
CA CYS A 279 11.56 9.98 -10.34
C CYS A 279 11.95 10.69 -11.64
N ASN A 280 12.18 9.91 -12.70
CA ASN A 280 12.51 10.42 -14.04
C ASN A 280 11.38 11.27 -14.64
N GLY A 281 10.15 11.06 -14.18
CA GLY A 281 8.96 11.83 -14.58
C GLY A 281 8.75 13.11 -13.76
N TYR A 282 9.67 13.46 -12.85
CA TYR A 282 9.58 14.63 -11.97
C TYR A 282 8.27 14.67 -11.15
N CYS A 283 7.78 13.49 -10.74
CA CYS A 283 6.57 13.28 -9.95
C CYS A 283 6.85 13.42 -8.44
N MET A 284 7.38 14.57 -8.03
CA MET A 284 7.90 14.80 -6.67
C MET A 284 7.47 16.17 -6.15
N ALA A 285 7.37 16.32 -4.83
CA ALA A 285 6.92 17.55 -4.16
C ALA A 285 7.78 18.79 -4.47
N ILE A 286 9.03 18.61 -4.91
CA ILE A 286 9.90 19.71 -5.38
C ILE A 286 9.30 20.42 -6.61
N ASN A 287 8.51 19.70 -7.41
CA ASN A 287 7.81 20.24 -8.56
C ASN A 287 6.44 20.80 -8.11
N PRO A 288 6.13 22.08 -8.39
CA PRO A 288 4.87 22.73 -7.96
C PRO A 288 3.60 22.09 -8.54
N LEU A 289 3.73 21.20 -9.53
CA LEU A 289 2.62 20.37 -10.00
C LEU A 289 2.10 19.39 -8.93
N TRP A 290 2.97 18.99 -7.99
CA TRP A 290 2.72 17.99 -6.96
C TRP A 290 2.71 18.56 -5.55
N ARG A 291 2.85 19.88 -5.41
CA ARG A 291 2.84 20.61 -4.14
C ARG A 291 1.80 21.71 -4.24
N LYS A 292 0.61 21.42 -3.72
CA LYS A 292 -0.58 22.24 -3.95
C LYS A 292 -1.48 22.29 -2.72
N THR A 293 -2.22 23.38 -2.60
CA THR A 293 -3.35 23.41 -1.67
C THR A 293 -4.45 22.46 -2.14
N LEU A 294 -5.32 22.04 -1.22
CA LEU A 294 -6.45 21.18 -1.56
C LEU A 294 -7.36 21.78 -2.67
N PRO A 295 -7.74 23.08 -2.64
CA PRO A 295 -8.45 23.70 -3.75
C PRO A 295 -7.68 23.65 -5.08
N GLN A 296 -6.37 23.93 -5.05
CA GLN A 296 -5.52 23.87 -6.25
C GLN A 296 -5.40 22.46 -6.83
N TRP A 297 -5.40 21.42 -5.98
CA TRP A 297 -5.48 20.03 -6.43
C TRP A 297 -6.80 19.75 -7.15
N ILE A 298 -7.92 20.16 -6.57
CA ILE A 298 -9.25 20.00 -7.19
C ILE A 298 -9.31 20.72 -8.55
N ASP A 299 -8.80 21.96 -8.63
CA ASP A 299 -8.74 22.72 -9.87
C ASP A 299 -7.87 22.04 -10.94
N GLN A 300 -6.70 21.54 -10.55
CA GLN A 300 -5.78 20.83 -11.46
C GLN A 300 -6.45 19.58 -12.05
N ILE A 301 -7.10 18.77 -11.24
CA ILE A 301 -7.70 17.51 -11.70
C ILE A 301 -8.97 17.80 -12.50
N THR A 302 -9.71 18.85 -12.15
CA THR A 302 -10.81 19.37 -12.98
C THR A 302 -10.31 19.80 -14.36
N LEU A 303 -9.15 20.47 -14.42
CA LEU A 303 -8.52 20.88 -15.68
C LEU A 303 -8.07 19.66 -16.51
N TRP A 304 -7.44 18.67 -15.87
CA TRP A 304 -7.06 17.41 -16.52
C TRP A 304 -8.30 16.67 -17.05
N GLY A 305 -9.41 16.70 -16.31
CA GLY A 305 -10.70 16.12 -16.70
C GLY A 305 -11.36 16.79 -17.91
N ARG A 306 -11.00 18.03 -18.24
CA ARG A 306 -11.60 18.82 -19.34
C ARG A 306 -10.75 18.85 -20.61
N LYS A 307 -9.44 18.63 -20.52
CA LYS A 307 -8.51 18.80 -21.64
C LYS A 307 -7.99 17.46 -22.14
N SER A 308 -8.11 17.21 -23.45
CA SER A 308 -7.49 16.09 -24.15
C SER A 308 -6.00 16.35 -24.39
N ASN A 309 -5.21 16.39 -23.31
CA ASN A 309 -3.76 16.46 -23.40
C ASN A 309 -3.13 15.19 -22.81
N PHE A 310 -2.41 14.43 -23.65
CA PHE A 310 -1.75 13.18 -23.28
C PHE A 310 -0.87 13.30 -22.03
N VAL A 311 -0.14 14.42 -21.89
CA VAL A 311 0.70 14.65 -20.70
C VAL A 311 -0.15 14.74 -19.42
N ALA A 312 -1.29 15.42 -19.47
CA ALA A 312 -2.18 15.57 -18.31
C ALA A 312 -2.79 14.22 -17.89
N ILE A 313 -3.17 13.39 -18.87
CA ILE A 313 -3.73 12.05 -18.63
C ILE A 313 -2.70 11.15 -17.94
N ARG A 314 -1.46 11.14 -18.43
CA ARG A 314 -0.36 10.36 -17.83
C ARG A 314 -0.07 10.76 -16.38
N LEU A 315 -0.07 12.06 -16.10
CA LEU A 315 0.14 12.57 -14.73
C LEU A 315 -1.05 12.18 -13.83
N ALA A 316 -2.27 12.23 -14.36
CA ALA A 316 -3.45 11.79 -13.64
C ALA A 316 -3.40 10.30 -13.28
N ASP A 317 -2.88 9.46 -14.18
CA ASP A 317 -2.71 8.02 -13.93
C ASP A 317 -1.81 7.70 -12.73
N ILE A 318 -0.72 8.44 -12.59
CA ILE A 318 0.18 8.35 -11.42
C ILE A 318 -0.55 8.88 -10.17
N PHE A 319 -1.21 10.03 -10.31
CA PHE A 319 -1.92 10.70 -9.23
C PHE A 319 -3.04 9.83 -8.63
N PHE A 320 -3.89 9.18 -9.42
CA PHE A 320 -5.06 8.45 -8.90
C PHE A 320 -4.70 7.33 -7.94
N ASP A 321 -3.45 6.88 -7.94
CA ASP A 321 -2.93 5.92 -6.98
C ASP A 321 -2.20 6.58 -5.82
N PHE A 322 -2.72 7.70 -5.29
CA PHE A 322 -2.13 8.32 -4.10
C PHE A 322 -2.63 7.73 -2.77
N GLN A 323 -1.76 7.71 -1.75
CA GLN A 323 -2.13 7.50 -0.35
C GLN A 323 -1.33 8.43 0.57
N PRO A 324 -1.90 8.88 1.71
CA PRO A 324 -1.16 9.67 2.69
C PRO A 324 -0.13 8.81 3.43
N VAL A 325 1.06 9.37 3.69
CA VAL A 325 2.13 8.70 4.46
C VAL A 325 2.54 9.47 5.71
N TRP A 326 2.33 10.78 5.73
CA TRP A 326 2.63 11.67 6.85
C TRP A 326 1.69 12.88 6.85
N GLY A 327 1.48 13.49 8.02
CA GLY A 327 0.67 14.70 8.19
C GLY A 327 -0.82 14.45 8.36
N ASN A 328 -1.66 15.45 8.03
CA ASN A 328 -3.11 15.39 8.21
C ASN A 328 -3.78 14.54 7.11
N THR A 329 -4.21 13.33 7.46
CA THR A 329 -4.84 12.40 6.51
C THR A 329 -6.21 12.84 6.03
N ASP A 330 -6.89 13.77 6.72
CA ASP A 330 -8.21 14.26 6.33
C ASP A 330 -8.15 15.02 5.00
N LEU A 331 -7.07 15.79 4.77
CA LEU A 331 -6.83 16.46 3.49
C LEU A 331 -6.74 15.46 2.32
N ALA A 332 -6.09 14.31 2.53
CA ALA A 332 -5.99 13.26 1.53
C ALA A 332 -7.32 12.52 1.33
N ALA A 333 -8.07 12.29 2.41
CA ALA A 333 -9.39 11.68 2.34
C ALA A 333 -10.40 12.58 1.60
N GLU A 334 -10.40 13.88 1.90
CA GLU A 334 -11.24 14.85 1.19
C GLU A 334 -10.87 14.92 -0.29
N LEU A 335 -9.57 15.02 -0.61
CA LEU A 335 -9.14 14.98 -2.01
C LEU A 335 -9.59 13.69 -2.69
N ARG A 336 -9.44 12.53 -2.03
CA ARG A 336 -9.83 11.22 -2.57
C ARG A 336 -11.32 11.17 -2.89
N GLN A 337 -12.16 11.61 -1.97
CA GLN A 337 -13.61 11.63 -2.19
C GLN A 337 -13.96 12.51 -3.39
N ARG A 338 -13.45 13.75 -3.41
CA ARG A 338 -13.77 14.74 -4.46
C ARG A 338 -13.33 14.29 -5.84
N VAL A 339 -12.14 13.69 -5.96
CA VAL A 339 -11.62 13.24 -7.26
C VAL A 339 -12.32 11.97 -7.75
N THR A 340 -12.68 11.07 -6.83
CA THR A 340 -13.47 9.87 -7.17
C THR A 340 -14.85 10.28 -7.70
N GLU A 341 -15.55 11.18 -7.02
CA GLU A 341 -16.86 11.69 -7.46
C GLU A 341 -16.78 12.41 -8.82
N MET A 342 -15.73 13.21 -9.02
CA MET A 342 -15.51 13.93 -10.27
C MET A 342 -15.23 12.99 -11.45
N VAL A 343 -14.40 11.96 -11.25
CA VAL A 343 -14.00 11.03 -12.31
C VAL A 343 -15.09 10.02 -12.64
N ARG A 344 -15.81 9.52 -11.62
CA ARG A 344 -16.91 8.55 -11.79
C ARG A 344 -17.92 9.02 -12.82
N ASN A 345 -18.22 10.32 -12.84
CA ASN A 345 -19.21 10.93 -13.73
C ASN A 345 -18.61 11.51 -15.02
N ASN A 346 -17.30 11.38 -15.25
CA ASN A 346 -16.61 11.98 -16.40
C ASN A 346 -16.19 10.91 -17.41
N HIS A 347 -17.16 10.38 -18.14
CA HIS A 347 -16.94 9.36 -19.18
C HIS A 347 -15.95 9.81 -20.27
N PHE A 348 -15.96 11.10 -20.63
CA PHE A 348 -14.99 11.65 -21.57
C PHE A 348 -13.56 11.45 -21.06
N PHE A 349 -13.29 11.84 -19.82
CA PHE A 349 -11.97 11.70 -19.22
C PHE A 349 -11.54 10.23 -19.09
N LEU A 350 -12.44 9.34 -18.64
CA LEU A 350 -12.16 7.89 -18.58
C LEU A 350 -11.82 7.32 -19.98
N LYS A 351 -12.54 7.74 -21.02
CA LYS A 351 -12.25 7.34 -22.40
C LYS A 351 -10.89 7.86 -22.87
N GLN A 352 -10.52 9.08 -22.48
CA GLN A 352 -9.20 9.65 -22.78
C GLN A 352 -8.07 8.89 -22.04
N MET A 353 -8.25 8.54 -20.76
CA MET A 353 -7.33 7.69 -20.01
C MET A 353 -7.12 6.35 -20.69
N PHE A 354 -8.20 5.71 -21.13
CA PHE A 354 -8.11 4.47 -21.89
C PHE A 354 -7.31 4.62 -23.20
N GLN A 355 -7.52 5.72 -23.93
CA GLN A 355 -6.83 5.96 -25.21
C GLN A 355 -5.31 6.18 -25.04
N ASP A 356 -4.85 6.87 -24.00
CA ASP A 356 -3.41 7.01 -23.70
C ASP A 356 -2.76 5.65 -23.37
N GLN A 357 -3.50 4.77 -22.70
CA GLN A 357 -3.05 3.43 -22.32
C GLN A 357 -3.12 2.41 -23.48
N ALA A 358 -3.77 2.74 -24.60
CA ALA A 358 -4.03 1.80 -25.69
C ALA A 358 -2.74 1.25 -26.34
N ASP A 359 -1.64 2.01 -26.27
CA ASP A 359 -0.33 1.62 -26.81
C ASP A 359 0.50 0.75 -25.84
N HIS A 360 0.11 0.66 -24.56
CA HIS A 360 0.74 -0.26 -23.61
C HIS A 360 0.35 -1.71 -23.92
N ASN A 361 1.02 -2.33 -24.88
CA ASN A 361 0.69 -3.68 -25.33
C ASN A 361 1.11 -4.74 -24.30
N VAL A 362 0.20 -5.69 -24.04
CA VAL A 362 0.55 -6.91 -23.30
C VAL A 362 1.59 -7.69 -24.12
N ALA A 363 2.51 -8.42 -23.48
CA ALA A 363 3.59 -9.13 -24.17
C ALA A 363 3.13 -10.38 -24.93
N LEU A 364 2.14 -10.23 -25.81
CA LEU A 364 1.62 -11.25 -26.71
C LEU A 364 2.01 -10.90 -28.14
N GLY A 365 2.70 -11.81 -28.81
CA GLY A 365 2.99 -11.76 -30.24
C GLY A 365 1.80 -12.26 -31.06
N PHE A 366 1.89 -12.06 -32.38
CA PHE A 366 0.82 -12.35 -33.36
C PHE A 366 0.27 -13.79 -33.33
N PHE A 367 1.05 -14.76 -32.84
CA PHE A 367 0.66 -16.17 -32.70
C PHE A 367 0.36 -16.59 -31.24
N GLY A 368 0.10 -15.64 -30.34
CA GLY A 368 -0.24 -15.91 -28.94
C GLY A 368 0.93 -16.42 -28.08
N GLY A 369 2.18 -16.14 -28.48
CA GLY A 369 3.40 -16.37 -27.70
C GLY A 369 3.98 -15.07 -27.14
N PHE A 370 5.13 -15.11 -26.44
CA PHE A 370 5.72 -13.90 -25.85
C PHE A 370 6.21 -12.88 -26.91
N MET A 371 5.84 -11.61 -26.73
CA MET A 371 6.48 -10.51 -27.44
C MET A 371 7.76 -10.10 -26.71
N THR A 372 8.90 -10.51 -27.25
CA THR A 372 10.22 -10.23 -26.67
C THR A 372 10.87 -9.00 -27.29
N GLU A 373 11.69 -8.30 -26.52
CA GLU A 373 12.57 -7.21 -26.97
C GLU A 373 13.48 -7.67 -28.12
N ARG A 374 13.62 -6.81 -29.14
CA ARG A 374 14.34 -7.09 -30.40
C ARG A 374 15.47 -6.10 -30.67
N GLU A 375 15.31 -4.85 -30.24
CA GLU A 375 16.19 -3.73 -30.59
C GLU A 375 17.34 -3.59 -29.59
N LYS A 376 17.03 -3.64 -28.29
CA LYS A 376 18.04 -3.52 -27.24
C LYS A 376 18.82 -4.83 -27.12
N ARG A 377 20.06 -4.83 -27.62
CA ARG A 377 20.95 -6.01 -27.62
C ARG A 377 21.07 -6.69 -26.25
N GLU A 378 21.13 -5.91 -25.17
CA GLU A 378 21.21 -6.39 -23.78
C GLU A 378 19.97 -7.22 -23.37
N PHE A 379 18.79 -6.85 -23.85
CA PHE A 379 17.51 -7.44 -23.45
C PHE A 379 16.88 -8.31 -24.54
N ARG A 380 17.61 -8.57 -25.64
CA ARG A 380 17.08 -9.31 -26.79
C ARG A 380 16.57 -10.70 -26.38
N GLY A 381 15.33 -11.01 -26.76
CA GLY A 381 14.67 -12.27 -26.40
C GLY A 381 14.08 -12.32 -24.99
N GLN A 382 14.12 -11.20 -24.25
CA GLN A 382 13.49 -11.05 -22.93
C GLN A 382 12.20 -10.23 -23.03
N VAL A 383 11.35 -10.30 -22.00
CA VAL A 383 10.07 -9.60 -21.91
C VAL A 383 10.11 -8.66 -20.72
N ASN A 384 9.76 -7.38 -20.94
CA ASN A 384 9.63 -6.43 -19.83
C ASN A 384 8.29 -6.64 -19.11
N LEU A 385 8.25 -7.53 -18.11
CA LEU A 385 6.99 -7.94 -17.48
C LEU A 385 6.29 -6.83 -16.69
N LYS A 386 7.02 -5.81 -16.23
CA LYS A 386 6.39 -4.63 -15.61
C LYS A 386 5.56 -3.87 -16.65
N TYR A 387 6.14 -3.51 -17.78
CA TYR A 387 5.46 -2.71 -18.81
C TYR A 387 4.45 -3.49 -19.64
N THR A 388 4.61 -4.80 -19.74
CA THR A 388 3.79 -5.64 -20.64
C THR A 388 2.91 -6.65 -19.91
N GLY A 389 2.87 -6.58 -18.58
CA GLY A 389 2.04 -7.43 -17.72
C GLY A 389 1.44 -6.63 -16.56
N THR A 390 2.27 -6.21 -15.60
CA THR A 390 1.80 -5.49 -14.40
C THR A 390 1.08 -4.19 -14.74
N ILE A 391 1.71 -3.28 -15.52
CA ILE A 391 1.14 -1.98 -15.85
C ILE A 391 -0.20 -2.11 -16.61
N PRO A 392 -0.30 -2.90 -17.69
CA PRO A 392 -1.58 -3.11 -18.38
C PRO A 392 -2.71 -3.63 -17.48
N LEU A 393 -2.39 -4.52 -16.53
CA LEU A 393 -3.35 -5.03 -15.55
C LEU A 393 -3.80 -3.92 -14.60
N VAL A 394 -2.84 -3.23 -13.97
CA VAL A 394 -3.09 -2.14 -13.02
C VAL A 394 -3.93 -1.04 -13.67
N GLU A 395 -3.60 -0.65 -14.89
CA GLU A 395 -4.30 0.39 -15.65
C GLU A 395 -5.75 0.00 -15.94
N GLY A 396 -5.99 -1.22 -16.45
CA GLY A 396 -7.35 -1.69 -16.72
C GLY A 396 -8.20 -1.79 -15.45
N VAL A 397 -7.61 -2.30 -14.36
CA VAL A 397 -8.29 -2.41 -13.06
C VAL A 397 -8.56 -1.02 -12.47
N ARG A 398 -7.59 -0.09 -12.54
CA ARG A 398 -7.76 1.30 -12.09
C ARG A 398 -8.88 1.98 -12.86
N LEU A 399 -8.90 1.85 -14.18
CA LEU A 399 -9.90 2.48 -15.02
C LEU A 399 -11.32 2.03 -14.64
N LEU A 400 -11.51 0.72 -14.44
CA LEU A 400 -12.80 0.18 -14.00
C LEU A 400 -13.14 0.64 -12.58
N ALA A 401 -12.17 0.61 -11.66
CA ALA A 401 -12.33 1.10 -10.30
C ALA A 401 -12.78 2.57 -10.26
N LEU A 402 -12.16 3.43 -11.08
CA LEU A 402 -12.55 4.85 -11.18
C LEU A 402 -13.97 5.03 -11.74
N ARG A 403 -14.38 4.21 -12.72
CA ARG A 403 -15.76 4.21 -13.26
C ARG A 403 -16.78 3.80 -12.21
N GLU A 404 -16.48 2.80 -11.39
CA GLU A 404 -17.38 2.32 -10.33
C GLU A 404 -17.33 3.18 -9.05
N GLY A 405 -16.37 4.11 -8.95
CA GLY A 405 -16.17 4.94 -7.76
C GLY A 405 -15.48 4.21 -6.60
N VAL A 406 -14.67 3.19 -6.90
CA VAL A 406 -13.86 2.47 -5.92
C VAL A 406 -12.66 3.34 -5.50
N GLU A 407 -12.62 3.72 -4.22
CA GLU A 407 -11.57 4.59 -3.67
C GLU A 407 -10.25 3.85 -3.37
N SER A 408 -10.29 2.51 -3.28
CA SER A 408 -9.12 1.67 -3.00
C SER A 408 -8.02 1.85 -4.06
N THR A 409 -6.75 1.85 -3.65
CA THR A 409 -5.62 2.01 -4.57
C THR A 409 -4.94 0.69 -4.94
N SER A 410 -4.87 -0.26 -4.02
CA SER A 410 -4.29 -1.59 -4.27
C SER A 410 -5.01 -2.30 -5.43
N THR A 411 -4.25 -2.90 -6.34
CA THR A 411 -4.81 -3.62 -7.49
C THR A 411 -5.65 -4.81 -7.05
N LEU A 412 -5.18 -5.58 -6.06
CA LEU A 412 -5.92 -6.73 -5.53
C LEU A 412 -7.21 -6.31 -4.81
N GLU A 413 -7.17 -5.22 -4.05
CA GLU A 413 -8.38 -4.68 -3.41
C GLU A 413 -9.38 -4.17 -4.44
N ARG A 414 -8.91 -3.49 -5.50
CA ARG A 414 -9.78 -3.05 -6.60
C ARG A 414 -10.42 -4.24 -7.30
N ILE A 415 -9.67 -5.29 -7.62
CA ILE A 415 -10.22 -6.51 -8.22
C ILE A 415 -11.32 -7.11 -7.34
N ARG A 416 -11.08 -7.22 -6.02
CA ARG A 416 -12.09 -7.72 -5.08
C ARG A 416 -13.34 -6.84 -5.05
N HIS A 417 -13.18 -5.53 -4.89
CA HIS A 417 -14.30 -4.59 -4.88
C HIS A 417 -15.10 -4.62 -6.18
N LEU A 418 -14.43 -4.66 -7.34
CA LEU A 418 -15.08 -4.72 -8.64
C LEU A 418 -15.86 -6.02 -8.84
N HIS A 419 -15.39 -7.14 -8.29
CA HIS A 419 -16.16 -8.37 -8.25
C HIS A 419 -17.39 -8.26 -7.34
N ASP A 420 -17.21 -7.72 -6.12
CA ASP A 420 -18.29 -7.58 -5.14
C ASP A 420 -19.44 -6.69 -5.68
N GLU A 421 -19.12 -5.68 -6.50
CA GLU A 421 -20.08 -4.81 -7.20
C GLU A 421 -20.60 -5.39 -8.53
N GLY A 422 -20.15 -6.58 -8.94
CA GLY A 422 -20.59 -7.26 -10.17
C GLY A 422 -19.97 -6.75 -11.47
N ALA A 423 -18.98 -5.85 -11.40
CA ALA A 423 -18.24 -5.34 -12.56
C ALA A 423 -17.18 -6.33 -13.09
N LEU A 424 -16.82 -7.34 -12.30
CA LEU A 424 -16.02 -8.50 -12.69
C LEU A 424 -16.78 -9.80 -12.41
N SER A 425 -16.73 -10.74 -13.34
CA SER A 425 -17.13 -12.11 -13.07
C SER A 425 -16.14 -12.81 -12.12
N ILE A 426 -16.57 -13.89 -11.46
CA ILE A 426 -15.71 -14.71 -10.59
C ILE A 426 -14.46 -15.21 -11.34
N ASN A 427 -14.62 -15.62 -12.59
CA ASN A 427 -13.50 -16.09 -13.41
C ASN A 427 -12.49 -14.96 -13.68
N GLU A 428 -12.96 -13.75 -14.02
CA GLU A 428 -12.06 -12.61 -14.20
C GLU A 428 -11.36 -12.21 -12.90
N GLN A 429 -12.07 -12.26 -11.78
CA GLN A 429 -11.49 -12.00 -10.46
C GLN A 429 -10.35 -12.99 -10.17
N GLU A 430 -10.60 -14.29 -10.33
CA GLU A 430 -9.60 -15.34 -10.11
C GLU A 430 -8.41 -15.23 -11.09
N ASP A 431 -8.67 -15.02 -12.38
CA ASP A 431 -7.65 -14.92 -13.42
C ASP A 431 -6.74 -13.70 -13.22
N LEU A 432 -7.33 -12.53 -12.96
CA LEU A 432 -6.57 -11.28 -12.77
C LEU A 432 -5.80 -11.28 -11.45
N THR A 433 -6.38 -11.81 -10.37
CA THR A 433 -5.66 -12.02 -9.10
C THR A 433 -4.49 -12.97 -9.31
N SER A 434 -4.70 -14.11 -9.96
CA SER A 434 -3.63 -15.09 -10.22
C SER A 434 -2.53 -14.51 -11.11
N ALA A 435 -2.90 -13.72 -12.12
CA ALA A 435 -1.95 -13.01 -12.97
C ALA A 435 -1.09 -12.01 -12.19
N PHE A 436 -1.70 -11.21 -11.31
CA PHE A 436 -0.96 -10.29 -10.44
C PHE A 436 0.03 -11.04 -9.55
N HIS A 437 -0.42 -12.09 -8.86
CA HIS A 437 0.42 -12.90 -7.98
C HIS A 437 1.63 -13.48 -8.72
N LEU A 438 1.40 -14.11 -9.88
CA LEU A 438 2.46 -14.77 -10.65
C LEU A 438 3.48 -13.77 -11.19
N ILE A 439 3.03 -12.65 -11.77
CA ILE A 439 3.93 -11.64 -12.33
C ILE A 439 4.78 -11.01 -11.23
N THR A 440 4.19 -10.69 -10.08
CA THR A 440 4.91 -10.14 -8.92
C THR A 440 5.93 -11.14 -8.38
N ASP A 441 5.58 -12.43 -8.27
CA ASP A 441 6.51 -13.48 -7.82
C ASP A 441 7.72 -13.59 -8.76
N ILE A 442 7.48 -13.71 -10.07
CA ILE A 442 8.55 -13.80 -11.08
C ILE A 442 9.48 -12.57 -11.00
N LEU A 443 8.90 -11.36 -10.95
CA LEU A 443 9.67 -10.14 -10.92
C LEU A 443 10.48 -10.00 -9.63
N LEU A 444 9.86 -10.18 -8.46
CA LEU A 444 10.54 -9.97 -7.18
C LEU A 444 11.65 -11.01 -6.95
N ARG A 445 11.41 -12.30 -7.26
CA ARG A 445 12.46 -13.33 -7.23
C ARG A 445 13.62 -13.02 -8.16
N LYS A 446 13.31 -12.51 -9.36
CA LYS A 446 14.34 -12.10 -10.30
C LYS A 446 15.16 -10.94 -9.74
N GLN A 447 14.53 -9.92 -9.14
CA GLN A 447 15.27 -8.79 -8.60
C GLN A 447 16.22 -9.21 -7.47
N ILE A 448 15.77 -10.09 -6.58
CA ILE A 448 16.61 -10.72 -5.55
C ILE A 448 17.79 -11.45 -6.20
N THR A 449 17.52 -12.31 -7.18
CA THR A 449 18.55 -13.11 -7.87
C THR A 449 19.58 -12.22 -8.57
N ASP A 450 19.13 -11.18 -9.28
CA ASP A 450 20.01 -10.23 -9.96
C ASP A 450 20.88 -9.48 -8.96
N PHE A 451 20.28 -8.99 -7.87
CA PHE A 451 20.98 -8.25 -6.83
C PHE A 451 22.10 -9.09 -6.20
N ASN A 452 21.80 -10.32 -5.78
CA ASN A 452 22.78 -11.23 -5.21
C ASN A 452 23.91 -11.61 -6.18
N ALA A 453 23.60 -11.61 -7.48
CA ALA A 453 24.59 -11.86 -8.52
C ALA A 453 25.39 -10.60 -8.90
N GLY A 454 25.19 -9.46 -8.22
CA GLY A 454 25.82 -8.17 -8.55
C GLY A 454 25.38 -7.61 -9.91
N LYS A 455 24.24 -8.06 -10.44
CA LYS A 455 23.72 -7.64 -11.74
C LYS A 455 22.81 -6.42 -11.57
N ARG A 456 22.70 -5.64 -12.65
CA ARG A 456 21.74 -4.53 -12.72
C ARG A 456 20.31 -5.07 -12.63
N VAL A 457 19.63 -4.74 -11.54
CA VAL A 457 18.22 -5.07 -11.33
C VAL A 457 17.35 -4.36 -12.37
N ASN A 458 16.44 -5.11 -12.99
CA ASN A 458 15.55 -4.62 -14.04
C ASN A 458 14.29 -5.49 -14.15
N TYR A 459 13.40 -5.13 -15.08
CA TYR A 459 12.10 -5.79 -15.27
C TYR A 459 12.04 -6.75 -16.47
N TYR A 460 13.17 -7.02 -17.14
CA TYR A 460 13.23 -7.90 -18.31
C TYR A 460 13.45 -9.34 -17.90
N VAL A 461 12.48 -10.22 -18.18
CA VAL A 461 12.55 -11.65 -17.87
C VAL A 461 12.76 -12.44 -19.15
N ASN A 462 13.70 -13.38 -19.14
CA ASN A 462 13.84 -14.34 -20.24
C ASN A 462 12.79 -15.45 -20.07
N PRO A 463 11.76 -15.58 -20.93
CA PRO A 463 10.76 -16.64 -20.76
C PRO A 463 11.35 -18.04 -20.85
N LYS A 464 12.51 -18.22 -21.50
CA LYS A 464 13.20 -19.51 -21.60
C LYS A 464 13.90 -19.93 -20.31
N SER A 465 14.17 -18.99 -19.39
CA SER A 465 14.75 -19.34 -18.08
C SER A 465 13.68 -19.78 -17.08
N LEU A 466 12.40 -19.55 -17.36
CA LEU A 466 11.29 -20.05 -16.55
C LEU A 466 11.08 -21.54 -16.80
N VAL A 467 10.71 -22.28 -15.75
CA VAL A 467 10.27 -23.67 -15.91
C VAL A 467 9.02 -23.73 -16.80
N LYS A 468 8.83 -24.86 -17.48
CA LYS A 468 7.76 -25.01 -18.49
C LYS A 468 6.37 -24.64 -17.95
N ARG A 469 6.08 -25.03 -16.70
CA ARG A 469 4.80 -24.73 -16.03
C ARG A 469 4.61 -23.22 -15.87
N ASP A 470 5.54 -22.53 -15.21
CA ASP A 470 5.47 -21.09 -14.96
C ASP A 470 5.42 -20.29 -16.24
N ARG A 471 6.12 -20.74 -17.29
CA ARG A 471 6.06 -20.12 -18.61
C ARG A 471 4.66 -20.23 -19.24
N LEU A 472 3.98 -21.37 -19.10
CA LEU A 472 2.62 -21.55 -19.60
C LEU A 472 1.63 -20.73 -18.76
N MET A 473 1.75 -20.78 -17.44
CA MET A 473 0.92 -19.99 -16.53
C MET A 473 1.07 -18.48 -16.80
N LEU A 474 2.31 -18.00 -17.00
CA LEU A 474 2.56 -16.61 -17.35
C LEU A 474 1.92 -16.24 -18.68
N LEU A 475 1.99 -17.13 -19.68
CA LEU A 475 1.36 -16.88 -20.96
C LEU A 475 -0.16 -16.77 -20.83
N ASP A 476 -0.79 -17.62 -20.02
CA ASP A 476 -2.22 -17.59 -19.78
C ASP A 476 -2.63 -16.38 -18.94
N SER A 477 -1.84 -15.98 -17.93
CA SER A 477 -1.99 -14.71 -17.22
C SER A 477 -1.97 -13.50 -18.16
N LEU A 478 -1.02 -13.46 -19.10
CA LEU A 478 -0.95 -12.38 -20.08
C LEU A 478 -2.18 -12.38 -21.01
N LYS A 479 -2.67 -13.55 -21.44
CA LYS A 479 -3.92 -13.63 -22.22
C LYS A 479 -5.13 -13.15 -21.43
N ALA A 480 -5.23 -13.49 -20.14
CA ALA A 480 -6.31 -13.01 -19.28
C ALA A 480 -6.29 -11.49 -19.17
N ILE A 481 -5.11 -10.88 -18.94
CA ILE A 481 -4.95 -9.42 -18.90
C ILE A 481 -5.35 -8.79 -20.24
N ASP A 482 -4.90 -9.35 -21.37
CA ASP A 482 -5.24 -8.84 -22.70
C ASP A 482 -6.75 -8.95 -23.01
N GLY A 483 -7.36 -10.10 -22.68
CA GLY A 483 -8.80 -10.32 -22.82
C GLY A 483 -9.62 -9.34 -21.98
N PHE A 484 -9.25 -9.15 -20.72
CA PHE A 484 -9.85 -8.17 -19.82
C PHE A 484 -9.74 -6.74 -20.41
N ARG A 485 -8.54 -6.33 -20.85
CA ARG A 485 -8.35 -5.00 -21.44
C ARG A 485 -9.17 -4.80 -22.72
N LYS A 486 -9.31 -5.83 -23.54
CA LYS A 486 -10.19 -5.80 -24.73
C LYS A 486 -11.66 -5.66 -24.37
N ARG A 487 -12.14 -6.34 -23.32
CA ARG A 487 -13.51 -6.15 -22.83
C ARG A 487 -13.71 -4.73 -22.31
N VAL A 488 -12.82 -4.26 -21.42
CA VAL A 488 -12.86 -2.90 -20.89
C VAL A 488 -12.86 -1.88 -22.05
N ARG A 489 -12.02 -2.09 -23.07
CA ARG A 489 -12.03 -1.28 -24.30
C ARG A 489 -13.40 -1.24 -24.95
N LEU A 490 -14.05 -2.39 -25.13
CA LEU A 490 -15.36 -2.48 -25.78
C LEU A 490 -16.40 -1.67 -24.99
N GLU A 491 -16.39 -1.73 -23.66
CA GLU A 491 -17.31 -0.92 -22.83
C GLU A 491 -17.11 0.58 -23.05
N PHE A 492 -15.86 1.07 -23.08
CA PHE A 492 -15.57 2.50 -23.29
C PHE A 492 -15.67 2.97 -24.75
N THR A 493 -15.76 2.05 -25.73
CA THR A 493 -15.80 2.38 -27.17
C THR A 493 -17.15 2.08 -27.83
N ALA A 494 -17.90 1.10 -27.32
CA ALA A 494 -19.24 0.73 -27.78
C ALA A 494 -20.32 1.65 -27.20
N ASP A 495 -20.03 2.39 -26.13
CA ASP A 495 -20.76 3.61 -25.77
C ASP A 495 -20.49 4.67 -26.85
N VAL A 496 -21.21 4.56 -27.97
CA VAL A 496 -21.71 5.74 -28.67
C VAL A 496 -22.78 6.30 -27.74
N PHE A 497 -22.32 7.13 -26.78
CA PHE A 497 -23.17 7.95 -25.92
C PHE A 497 -24.19 8.76 -26.72
#